data_AF-A0AAD9V902-F1
#
_entry.id   AF-A0AAD9V902-F1
#
_cell.length_a   1.000
_cell.length_b   1.000
_cell.length_c   1.000
_cell.angle_alpha   90.00
_cell.angle_beta   90.00
_cell.angle_gamma   90.00
#
_symmetry.space_group_name_H-M   'P 1'
#
loop_
_entity.id
_entity.type
_entity.pdbx_description
1 polymer ?
#
loop_
_entity_poly.entity_id
_entity_poly.type
_entity_poly.pdbx_seq_one_letter_code
_entity_poly.pdbx_strand_id
1 'polypeptide(L)'
;MPSFRRASFVFVVIALWNTRSGRFFPAVRDRVLARAQNSVYLPGEVTEEEGSFFLVTLYNGQQMKHSYKDITAVVEDTLPAWVTLGDHVIASRPSTNESGEYLIGFVTRDFCEGDDELYEITFHNNHRGNCSLKDIRKLPFFSSTHQVGARVFARWNGTRYHRGFVAETVFVGQVLHLKIQLDDSISVSHAANDERAIVLDVIPRYTQVHATQRVIGHLPGTSGYVTGWVMKRNPNCWRDAYLVVFDNGGEREEDFNEIRILPPFVQLF
;
A
#
# COMPACT_ATOMS: atom_id res chain seq x y z
N MET A 1 -19.59 -34.47 32.66
CA MET A 1 -18.88 -34.49 31.37
C MET A 1 -18.99 -33.12 30.72
N PRO A 2 -17.92 -32.32 30.62
CA PRO A 2 -17.91 -31.11 29.82
C PRO A 2 -17.54 -31.43 28.37
N SER A 3 -18.33 -30.94 27.41
CA SER A 3 -18.09 -31.15 25.98
C SER A 3 -16.92 -30.28 25.48
N PHE A 4 -15.83 -30.91 25.03
CA PHE A 4 -14.80 -30.21 24.26
C PHE A 4 -15.37 -29.74 22.91
N ARG A 5 -15.66 -28.44 22.78
CA ARG A 5 -15.80 -27.83 21.46
C ARG A 5 -14.42 -27.81 20.82
N ARG A 6 -14.25 -28.56 19.72
CA ARG A 6 -13.02 -28.51 18.90
C ARG A 6 -12.86 -27.09 18.36
N ALA A 7 -11.82 -26.39 18.80
CA ALA A 7 -11.32 -25.22 18.08
C ALA A 7 -10.69 -25.72 16.76
N SER A 8 -11.27 -25.33 15.63
CA SER A 8 -10.68 -25.59 14.31
C SER A 8 -9.49 -24.66 14.12
N PHE A 9 -8.28 -25.18 14.36
CA PHE A 9 -7.04 -24.46 14.09
C PHE A 9 -6.85 -24.33 12.58
N VAL A 10 -7.09 -23.13 12.04
CA VAL A 10 -6.67 -22.78 10.68
C VAL A 10 -5.18 -22.47 10.71
N PHE A 11 -4.36 -23.47 10.39
CA PHE A 11 -2.96 -23.22 10.04
C PHE A 11 -2.92 -22.44 8.73
N VAL A 12 -2.53 -21.16 8.79
CA VAL A 12 -2.18 -20.39 7.60
C VAL A 12 -0.83 -20.91 7.10
N VAL A 13 -0.87 -21.89 6.20
CA VAL A 13 0.29 -22.29 5.41
C VAL A 13 0.61 -21.14 4.46
N ILE A 14 1.81 -20.55 4.59
CA ILE A 14 2.32 -19.59 3.60
C ILE A 14 2.58 -20.39 2.32
N ALA A 15 1.64 -20.31 1.38
CA ALA A 15 1.75 -20.97 0.09
C ALA A 15 2.75 -20.21 -0.79
N LEU A 16 4.02 -20.66 -0.76
CA LEU A 16 5.00 -20.40 -1.81
C LEU A 16 4.55 -21.10 -3.10
N TRP A 17 3.55 -20.54 -3.78
CA TRP A 17 3.07 -21.09 -5.04
C TRP A 17 4.06 -20.79 -6.16
N ASN A 18 4.29 -21.77 -7.06
CA ASN A 18 5.16 -21.66 -8.23
C ASN A 18 4.80 -22.74 -9.28
N THR A 19 3.69 -22.55 -10.00
CA THR A 19 3.20 -23.38 -11.11
C THR A 19 4.04 -23.31 -12.41
N ARG A 20 5.31 -22.86 -12.36
CA ARG A 20 6.19 -22.51 -13.51
C ARG A 20 5.62 -21.41 -14.45
N SER A 21 5.49 -20.13 -14.04
CA SER A 21 5.81 -19.54 -12.74
C SER A 21 4.54 -19.38 -11.89
N GLY A 22 3.62 -18.47 -12.23
CA GLY A 22 2.41 -18.19 -11.44
C GLY A 22 2.73 -17.96 -9.95
N ARG A 23 3.91 -17.40 -9.69
CA ARG A 23 4.56 -17.29 -8.39
C ARG A 23 4.08 -16.00 -7.72
N PHE A 24 4.10 -15.96 -6.39
CA PHE A 24 3.91 -14.70 -5.65
C PHE A 24 5.21 -13.90 -5.49
N PHE A 25 6.29 -14.39 -6.09
CA PHE A 25 7.66 -14.03 -5.77
C PHE A 25 8.57 -14.19 -7.00
N PRO A 26 9.48 -13.26 -7.27
CA PRO A 26 10.53 -13.44 -8.28
C PRO A 26 11.47 -14.61 -7.95
N ALA A 27 12.18 -15.13 -8.96
CA ALA A 27 13.21 -16.15 -8.83
C ALA A 27 14.62 -15.61 -9.14
N VAL A 28 15.66 -16.33 -8.75
CA VAL A 28 17.05 -16.03 -9.17
C VAL A 28 17.16 -15.91 -10.70
N ARG A 29 17.77 -14.80 -11.18
CA ARG A 29 17.88 -14.29 -12.55
C ARG A 29 16.66 -13.58 -13.13
N ASP A 30 15.56 -13.44 -12.38
CA ASP A 30 14.45 -12.61 -12.84
C ASP A 30 14.79 -11.12 -12.73
N ARG A 31 14.39 -10.37 -13.76
CA ARG A 31 14.48 -8.90 -13.77
C ARG A 31 13.39 -8.33 -12.89
N VAL A 32 13.76 -7.40 -12.01
CA VAL A 32 12.88 -6.87 -10.99
C VAL A 32 13.04 -5.36 -10.81
N LEU A 33 11.98 -4.72 -10.34
CA LEU A 33 12.05 -3.43 -9.67
C LEU A 33 12.11 -3.68 -8.16
N ALA A 34 13.17 -3.22 -7.50
CA ALA A 34 13.37 -3.38 -6.05
C ALA A 34 13.33 -2.04 -5.32
N ARG A 35 12.68 -2.00 -4.15
CA ARG A 35 12.43 -0.77 -3.39
C ARG A 35 13.70 -0.31 -2.66
N ALA A 36 14.32 0.76 -3.14
CA ALA A 36 15.56 1.29 -2.60
C ALA A 36 15.35 2.04 -1.27
N GLN A 37 14.68 3.19 -1.31
CA GLN A 37 14.43 4.03 -0.14
C GLN A 37 13.20 4.92 -0.40
N ASN A 38 12.44 5.28 0.66
CA ASN A 38 11.39 6.32 0.61
C ASN A 38 10.45 6.23 -0.61
N SER A 39 9.86 5.05 -0.86
CA SER A 39 8.96 4.80 -2.00
C SER A 39 9.60 4.84 -3.41
N VAL A 40 10.92 4.93 -3.52
CA VAL A 40 11.66 4.78 -4.79
C VAL A 40 11.98 3.32 -5.07
N TYR A 41 11.83 2.92 -6.33
CA TYR A 41 12.18 1.61 -6.88
C TYR A 41 13.24 1.75 -7.97
N LEU A 42 14.19 0.83 -8.00
CA LEU A 42 15.29 0.78 -8.94
C LEU A 42 15.32 -0.59 -9.67
N PRO A 43 15.69 -0.62 -10.95
CA PRO A 43 15.77 -1.87 -11.71
C PRO A 43 17.02 -2.68 -11.36
N GLY A 44 16.87 -4.00 -11.35
CA GLY A 44 17.93 -4.94 -11.03
C GLY A 44 17.56 -6.39 -11.37
N GLU A 45 18.37 -7.32 -10.87
CA GLU A 45 18.21 -8.76 -11.02
C GLU A 45 18.29 -9.44 -9.65
N VAL A 46 17.44 -10.44 -9.41
CA VAL A 46 17.56 -11.30 -8.21
C VAL A 46 18.79 -12.19 -8.38
N THR A 47 19.79 -12.01 -7.53
CA THR A 47 21.05 -12.74 -7.63
C THR A 47 21.13 -13.94 -6.67
N GLU A 48 20.41 -13.91 -5.56
CA GLU A 48 20.40 -15.01 -4.58
C GLU A 48 19.07 -15.09 -3.80
N GLU A 49 18.71 -16.30 -3.39
CA GLU A 49 17.58 -16.61 -2.50
C GLU A 49 18.15 -17.15 -1.17
N GLU A 50 18.22 -16.31 -0.12
CA GLU A 50 18.81 -16.65 1.17
C GLU A 50 17.73 -16.86 2.24
N GLY A 51 17.16 -18.08 2.28
CA GLY A 51 16.23 -18.55 3.30
C GLY A 51 14.84 -17.89 3.27
N SER A 52 14.75 -16.63 3.73
CA SER A 52 13.51 -15.83 3.72
C SER A 52 13.73 -14.42 3.17
N PHE A 53 14.79 -14.26 2.37
CA PHE A 53 15.22 -13.00 1.78
C PHE A 53 15.66 -13.16 0.33
N PHE A 54 15.35 -12.17 -0.51
CA PHE A 54 15.98 -11.96 -1.81
C PHE A 54 17.25 -11.14 -1.60
N LEU A 55 18.32 -11.49 -2.30
CA LEU A 55 19.38 -10.57 -2.65
C LEU A 55 19.12 -10.06 -4.08
N VAL A 56 18.99 -8.76 -4.23
CA VAL A 56 18.84 -8.09 -5.53
C VAL A 56 20.11 -7.30 -5.79
N THR A 57 20.72 -7.49 -6.95
CA THR A 57 21.76 -6.60 -7.47
C THR A 57 21.10 -5.60 -8.42
N LEU A 58 21.07 -4.34 -8.03
CA LEU A 58 20.58 -3.24 -8.85
C LEU A 58 21.55 -2.97 -10.02
N TYR A 59 21.04 -2.46 -11.14
CA TYR A 59 21.88 -2.16 -12.30
C TYR A 59 22.87 -0.99 -12.09
N ASN A 60 22.73 -0.23 -10.99
CA ASN A 60 23.74 0.74 -10.53
C ASN A 60 24.89 0.09 -9.73
N GLY A 61 24.89 -1.25 -9.57
CA GLY A 61 25.90 -2.02 -8.84
C GLY A 61 25.64 -2.20 -7.34
N GLN A 62 24.62 -1.54 -6.77
CA GLN A 62 24.27 -1.71 -5.36
C GLN A 62 23.56 -3.06 -5.11
N GLN A 63 23.92 -3.74 -4.03
CA GLN A 63 23.20 -4.92 -3.55
C GLN A 63 22.21 -4.55 -2.44
N MET A 64 21.02 -5.17 -2.47
CA MET A 64 19.95 -4.94 -1.49
C MET A 64 19.32 -6.26 -1.05
N LYS A 65 19.06 -6.39 0.26
CA LYS A 65 18.43 -7.57 0.87
C LYS A 65 16.99 -7.26 1.26
N HIS A 66 16.03 -8.00 0.70
CA HIS A 66 14.59 -7.79 0.93
C HIS A 66 13.94 -9.04 1.51
N SER A 67 13.06 -8.90 2.50
CA SER A 67 12.36 -10.06 3.07
C SER A 67 11.21 -10.52 2.18
N TYR A 68 11.01 -11.84 2.08
CA TYR A 68 9.83 -12.44 1.43
C TYR A 68 8.50 -12.01 2.09
N LYS A 69 8.54 -11.47 3.31
CA LYS A 69 7.36 -10.91 3.99
C LYS A 69 6.91 -9.56 3.39
N ASP A 70 7.79 -8.84 2.68
CA ASP A 70 7.43 -7.63 1.95
C ASP A 70 7.28 -7.94 0.45
N ILE A 71 6.11 -8.47 0.09
CA ILE A 71 5.81 -8.87 -1.28
C ILE A 71 5.69 -7.67 -2.26
N THR A 72 5.82 -6.45 -1.75
CA THR A 72 5.87 -5.22 -2.55
C THR A 72 7.27 -4.66 -2.70
N ALA A 73 8.27 -5.16 -1.96
CA ALA A 73 9.64 -4.64 -2.02
C ALA A 73 10.39 -5.10 -3.27
N VAL A 74 10.04 -6.24 -3.87
CA VAL A 74 10.65 -6.76 -5.10
C VAL A 74 9.54 -7.25 -6.01
N VAL A 75 9.47 -6.69 -7.21
CA VAL A 75 8.36 -6.90 -8.16
C VAL A 75 8.96 -7.25 -9.53
N GLU A 76 8.42 -8.26 -10.21
CA GLU A 76 8.87 -8.64 -11.55
C GLU A 76 8.72 -7.47 -12.55
N ASP A 77 9.74 -7.26 -13.39
CA ASP A 77 9.74 -6.22 -14.42
C ASP A 77 8.93 -6.65 -15.65
N THR A 78 7.65 -6.96 -15.45
CA THR A 78 6.71 -7.46 -16.46
C THR A 78 5.63 -6.44 -16.78
N LEU A 79 5.35 -6.24 -18.07
CA LEU A 79 4.29 -5.34 -18.51
C LEU A 79 2.90 -5.86 -18.08
N PRO A 80 2.06 -5.06 -17.40
CA PRO A 80 0.68 -5.43 -17.13
C PRO A 80 -0.13 -5.44 -18.43
N ALA A 81 -1.11 -6.34 -18.52
CA ALA A 81 -2.02 -6.40 -19.69
C ALA A 81 -3.03 -5.23 -19.72
N TRP A 82 -3.32 -4.64 -18.56
CA TRP A 82 -4.16 -3.47 -18.34
C TRP A 82 -3.99 -2.99 -16.88
N VAL A 83 -4.40 -1.76 -16.59
CA VAL A 83 -4.59 -1.26 -15.22
C VAL A 83 -5.95 -0.58 -15.07
N THR A 84 -6.40 -0.39 -13.83
CA THR A 84 -7.70 0.22 -13.48
C THR A 84 -7.55 1.29 -12.42
N LEU A 85 -8.51 2.22 -12.40
CA LEU A 85 -8.62 3.24 -11.35
C LEU A 85 -8.57 2.62 -9.95
N GLY A 86 -7.65 3.10 -9.12
CA GLY A 86 -7.40 2.59 -7.77
C GLY A 86 -6.39 1.44 -7.69
N ASP A 87 -5.87 0.92 -8.80
CA ASP A 87 -4.76 -0.05 -8.76
C ASP A 87 -3.52 0.58 -8.12
N HIS A 88 -2.88 -0.18 -7.22
CA HIS A 88 -1.59 0.17 -6.64
C HIS A 88 -0.49 -0.25 -7.63
N VAL A 89 0.41 0.67 -7.95
CA VAL A 89 1.38 0.50 -9.04
C VAL A 89 2.73 1.10 -8.70
N ILE A 90 3.75 0.63 -9.40
CA ILE A 90 5.06 1.28 -9.54
C ILE A 90 5.09 1.89 -10.94
N ALA A 91 5.40 3.17 -11.09
CA ALA A 91 5.47 3.82 -12.40
C ALA A 91 6.71 4.71 -12.54
N SER A 92 7.18 4.93 -13.77
CA SER A 92 8.38 5.73 -14.04
C SER A 92 8.23 7.18 -13.55
N ARG A 93 9.35 7.79 -13.13
CA ARG A 93 9.34 9.15 -12.58
C ARG A 93 9.03 10.20 -13.69
N PRO A 94 7.99 11.04 -13.58
CA PRO A 94 7.51 11.90 -14.68
C PRO A 94 8.47 13.00 -15.17
N SER A 95 9.60 13.22 -14.49
CA SER A 95 10.48 14.38 -14.68
C SER A 95 11.87 14.04 -15.24
N THR A 96 12.22 12.77 -15.39
CA THR A 96 13.56 12.34 -15.82
C THR A 96 13.51 11.01 -16.57
N ASN A 97 13.44 11.08 -17.90
CA ASN A 97 13.61 9.91 -18.79
C ASN A 97 14.98 9.20 -18.63
N GLU A 98 15.90 9.80 -17.88
CA GLU A 98 17.28 9.34 -17.68
C GLU A 98 17.56 8.75 -16.29
N SER A 99 16.67 8.90 -15.29
CA SER A 99 17.01 8.48 -13.92
C SER A 99 16.93 6.97 -13.70
N GLY A 100 16.15 6.26 -14.50
CA GLY A 100 15.82 4.85 -14.27
C GLY A 100 15.02 4.59 -12.98
N GLU A 101 14.56 5.66 -12.31
CA GLU A 101 13.80 5.57 -11.07
C GLU A 101 12.31 5.37 -11.35
N TYR A 102 11.71 4.49 -10.55
CA TYR A 102 10.27 4.33 -10.47
C TYR A 102 9.77 4.72 -9.08
N LEU A 103 8.51 5.13 -8.99
CA LEU A 103 7.86 5.55 -7.76
C LEU A 103 6.57 4.75 -7.56
N ILE A 104 6.27 4.38 -6.31
CA ILE A 104 4.98 3.76 -5.95
C ILE A 104 3.88 4.82 -5.85
N GLY A 105 2.72 4.49 -6.40
CA GLY A 105 1.55 5.34 -6.49
C GLY A 105 0.29 4.56 -6.85
N PHE A 106 -0.78 5.29 -7.14
CA PHE A 106 -2.04 4.71 -7.58
C PHE A 106 -2.42 5.24 -8.95
N VAL A 107 -3.13 4.43 -9.75
CA VAL A 107 -3.78 4.89 -10.98
C VAL A 107 -5.01 5.72 -10.59
N THR A 108 -5.00 7.02 -10.92
CA THR A 108 -6.03 7.98 -10.48
C THR A 108 -6.91 8.50 -11.61
N ARG A 109 -6.47 8.35 -12.85
CA ARG A 109 -7.28 8.61 -14.05
C ARG A 109 -6.77 7.77 -15.23
N ASP A 110 -7.72 7.36 -16.06
CA ASP A 110 -7.54 6.85 -17.41
C ASP A 110 -7.82 7.97 -18.43
N PHE A 111 -6.89 8.21 -19.35
CA PHE A 111 -7.04 9.12 -20.46
C PHE A 111 -7.03 8.34 -21.77
N CYS A 112 -8.15 8.36 -22.48
CA CYS A 112 -8.21 7.95 -23.88
C CYS A 112 -7.97 9.19 -24.77
N GLU A 113 -6.72 9.64 -24.86
CA GLU A 113 -6.33 10.77 -25.72
C GLU A 113 -5.77 10.26 -27.06
N GLY A 114 -6.68 10.05 -28.02
CA GLY A 114 -6.33 9.51 -29.35
C GLY A 114 -6.10 8.00 -29.31
N ASP A 115 -5.03 7.54 -29.96
CA ASP A 115 -4.65 6.12 -30.01
C ASP A 115 -3.72 5.70 -28.85
N ASP A 116 -3.22 6.66 -28.05
CA ASP A 116 -2.30 6.41 -26.93
C ASP A 116 -3.07 6.27 -25.60
N GLU A 117 -2.90 5.12 -24.93
CA GLU A 117 -3.47 4.87 -23.61
C GLU A 117 -2.55 5.45 -22.51
N LEU A 118 -3.00 6.54 -21.88
CA LEU A 118 -2.28 7.26 -20.84
C LEU A 118 -3.01 7.20 -19.50
N TYR A 119 -2.26 7.04 -18.42
CA TYR A 119 -2.79 6.95 -17.07
C TYR A 119 -2.18 8.04 -16.18
N GLU A 120 -3.03 8.79 -15.46
CA GLU A 120 -2.58 9.66 -14.37
C GLU A 120 -2.22 8.79 -13.16
N ILE A 121 -0.97 8.89 -12.71
CA ILE A 121 -0.51 8.26 -11.48
C ILE A 121 -0.36 9.34 -10.41
N THR A 122 -0.98 9.15 -9.25
CA THR A 122 -0.69 9.94 -8.04
C THR A 122 0.24 9.13 -7.15
N PHE A 123 1.47 9.61 -7.00
CA PHE A 123 2.54 8.95 -6.26
C PHE A 123 2.40 9.17 -4.75
N HIS A 124 3.02 8.30 -3.94
CA HIS A 124 2.99 8.39 -2.47
C HIS A 124 3.59 9.68 -1.88
N ASN A 125 4.34 10.45 -2.68
CA ASN A 125 4.88 11.77 -2.35
C ASN A 125 3.98 12.92 -2.84
N ASN A 126 2.71 12.63 -3.13
CA ASN A 126 1.66 13.52 -3.64
C ASN A 126 1.97 14.23 -4.98
N HIS A 127 3.03 13.82 -5.69
CA HIS A 127 3.26 14.25 -7.06
C HIS A 127 2.32 13.48 -8.00
N ARG A 128 1.97 14.10 -9.14
CA ARG A 128 1.20 13.46 -10.20
C ARG A 128 2.01 13.42 -11.49
N GLY A 129 1.72 12.46 -12.36
CA GLY A 129 2.23 12.44 -13.72
C GLY A 129 1.52 11.43 -14.61
N ASN A 130 1.68 11.58 -15.92
CA ASN A 130 1.06 10.72 -16.90
C ASN A 130 2.07 9.66 -17.35
N CYS A 131 1.67 8.39 -17.26
CA CYS A 131 2.47 7.23 -17.63
C CYS A 131 1.68 6.39 -18.64
N SER A 132 2.36 5.81 -19.63
CA SER A 132 1.74 4.82 -20.51
C SER A 132 1.89 3.41 -19.94
N LEU A 133 1.15 2.41 -20.45
CA LEU A 133 1.14 1.06 -19.89
C LEU A 133 2.53 0.41 -19.80
N LYS A 134 3.44 0.71 -20.75
CA LYS A 134 4.84 0.25 -20.73
C LYS A 134 5.66 0.76 -19.54
N ASP A 135 5.26 1.89 -18.95
CA ASP A 135 5.98 2.59 -17.88
C ASP A 135 5.49 2.18 -16.48
N ILE A 136 4.51 1.28 -16.40
CA ILE A 136 3.79 0.90 -15.18
C ILE A 136 4.03 -0.59 -14.86
N ARG A 137 4.17 -0.94 -13.59
CA ARG A 137 4.12 -2.31 -13.06
C ARG A 137 3.05 -2.39 -11.98
N LYS A 138 2.22 -3.44 -12.02
CA LYS A 138 1.10 -3.62 -11.09
C LYS A 138 1.55 -4.31 -9.81
N LEU A 139 1.16 -3.77 -8.65
CA LEU A 139 1.42 -4.39 -7.36
C LEU A 139 0.35 -5.45 -7.01
N PRO A 140 0.66 -6.40 -6.12
CA PRO A 140 -0.33 -7.32 -5.58
C PRO A 140 -1.51 -6.58 -4.94
N PHE A 141 -2.73 -6.97 -5.30
CA PHE A 141 -3.94 -6.47 -4.65
C PHE A 141 -4.18 -7.20 -3.33
N PHE A 142 -4.51 -6.44 -2.27
CA PHE A 142 -4.87 -6.97 -0.96
C PHE A 142 -6.34 -6.70 -0.67
N SER A 143 -7.02 -7.69 -0.11
CA SER A 143 -8.43 -7.59 0.29
C SER A 143 -8.63 -7.51 1.81
N SER A 144 -7.57 -7.73 2.60
CA SER A 144 -7.64 -7.71 4.06
C SER A 144 -6.32 -7.24 4.71
N THR A 145 -6.46 -6.47 5.79
CA THR A 145 -5.37 -6.06 6.68
C THR A 145 -4.70 -7.23 7.40
N HIS A 146 -5.25 -8.44 7.34
CA HIS A 146 -4.70 -9.63 7.99
C HIS A 146 -3.74 -10.44 7.09
N GLN A 147 -3.61 -10.07 5.81
CA GLN A 147 -2.71 -10.74 4.87
C GLN A 147 -1.27 -10.25 5.09
N VAL A 148 -0.31 -11.17 5.29
CA VAL A 148 1.11 -10.82 5.32
C VAL A 148 1.51 -10.23 3.96
N GLY A 149 2.31 -9.17 3.97
CA GLY A 149 2.64 -8.35 2.81
C GLY A 149 1.64 -7.23 2.51
N ALA A 150 0.45 -7.22 3.12
CA ALA A 150 -0.56 -6.20 2.84
C ALA A 150 -0.08 -4.79 3.17
N ARG A 151 -0.21 -3.88 2.20
CA ARG A 151 0.06 -2.45 2.35
C ARG A 151 -1.03 -1.82 3.23
N VAL A 152 -0.60 -1.17 4.30
CA VAL A 152 -1.47 -0.62 5.33
C VAL A 152 -0.94 0.72 5.82
N PHE A 153 -1.87 1.54 6.34
CA PHE A 153 -1.56 2.58 7.30
C PHE A 153 -1.71 2.00 8.70
N ALA A 154 -0.64 2.02 9.49
CA ALA A 154 -0.72 1.66 10.90
C ALA A 154 -0.57 2.89 11.79
N ARG A 155 -1.37 2.93 12.87
CA ARG A 155 -1.32 3.96 13.90
C ARG A 155 0.02 3.88 14.62
N TRP A 156 0.84 4.92 14.51
CA TRP A 156 2.14 4.98 15.19
C TRP A 156 1.97 5.50 16.62
N ASN A 157 1.30 6.65 16.78
CA ASN A 157 1.01 7.25 18.08
C ASN A 157 -0.23 8.15 18.00
N GLY A 158 -1.16 8.01 18.95
CA GLY A 158 -2.36 8.84 19.06
C GLY A 158 -3.19 8.86 17.78
N THR A 159 -3.19 10.01 17.10
CA THR A 159 -3.92 10.26 15.84
C THR A 159 -3.09 10.10 14.58
N ARG A 160 -1.80 9.74 14.68
CA ARG A 160 -0.86 9.66 13.54
C ARG A 160 -0.72 8.24 12.97
N TYR A 161 -0.74 8.17 11.64
CA TYR A 161 -0.70 6.95 10.84
C TYR A 161 0.45 7.03 9.83
N HIS A 162 1.18 5.93 9.70
CA HIS A 162 2.33 5.81 8.80
C HIS A 162 2.10 4.62 7.86
N ARG A 163 2.56 4.74 6.62
CA ARG A 163 2.52 3.65 5.65
C ARG A 163 3.51 2.56 6.03
N GLY A 164 3.13 1.32 5.74
CA GLY A 164 3.96 0.13 5.94
C GLY A 164 3.31 -1.11 5.36
N PHE A 165 3.80 -2.27 5.76
CA PHE A 165 3.24 -3.56 5.39
C PHE A 165 3.13 -4.50 6.60
N VAL A 166 2.16 -5.41 6.55
CA VAL A 166 1.96 -6.45 7.57
C VAL A 166 3.08 -7.48 7.44
N ALA A 167 4.07 -7.42 8.32
CA ALA A 167 5.25 -8.29 8.27
C ALA A 167 5.00 -9.67 8.88
N GLU A 168 4.12 -9.78 9.88
CA GLU A 168 3.86 -11.02 10.61
C GLU A 168 2.52 -10.96 11.36
N THR A 169 1.91 -12.12 11.58
CA THR A 169 0.79 -12.31 12.50
C THR A 169 1.27 -13.17 13.68
N VAL A 170 0.91 -12.78 14.90
CA VAL A 170 1.38 -13.44 16.13
C VAL A 170 0.27 -13.48 17.17
N PHE A 171 0.16 -14.54 17.96
CA PHE A 171 -0.74 -14.57 19.11
C PHE A 171 -0.05 -14.05 20.36
N VAL A 172 -0.68 -13.08 21.03
CA VAL A 172 -0.32 -12.61 22.37
C VAL A 172 -1.41 -13.09 23.33
N GLY A 173 -1.14 -14.17 24.04
CA GLY A 173 -2.17 -14.91 24.77
C GLY A 173 -3.21 -15.49 23.81
N GLN A 174 -4.46 -15.03 23.90
CA GLN A 174 -5.56 -15.43 23.01
C GLN A 174 -5.87 -14.39 21.92
N VAL A 175 -5.19 -13.24 21.92
CA VAL A 175 -5.45 -12.16 20.96
C VAL A 175 -4.50 -12.31 19.78
N LEU A 176 -5.05 -12.29 18.56
CA LEU A 176 -4.24 -12.17 17.35
C LEU A 176 -3.72 -10.73 17.25
N HIS A 177 -2.42 -10.57 17.11
CA HIS A 177 -1.75 -9.31 16.83
C HIS A 177 -1.15 -9.34 15.42
N LEU A 178 -1.17 -8.17 14.78
CA LEU A 178 -0.47 -7.91 13.53
C LEU A 178 0.79 -7.11 13.87
N LYS A 179 1.94 -7.52 13.34
CA LYS A 179 3.18 -6.72 13.34
C LYS A 179 3.29 -6.03 12.00
N ILE A 180 3.41 -4.71 12.02
CA ILE A 180 3.51 -3.86 10.83
C ILE A 180 4.91 -3.27 10.83
N GLN A 181 5.62 -3.47 9.72
CA GLN A 181 6.87 -2.80 9.44
C GLN A 181 6.53 -1.53 8.65
N LEU A 182 6.76 -0.37 9.27
CA LEU A 182 6.60 0.93 8.64
C LEU A 182 7.73 1.19 7.64
N ASP A 183 7.44 2.02 6.62
CA ASP A 183 8.37 2.35 5.55
C ASP A 183 9.61 3.12 6.04
N ASP A 184 9.51 3.78 7.20
CA ASP A 184 10.60 4.48 7.91
C ASP A 184 11.46 3.54 8.79
N SER A 185 11.36 2.23 8.58
CA SER A 185 12.03 1.16 9.33
C SER A 185 11.57 0.96 10.78
N ILE A 186 10.54 1.66 11.27
CA ILE A 186 9.96 1.41 12.60
C ILE A 186 9.00 0.21 12.56
N SER A 187 9.06 -0.67 13.55
CA SER A 187 8.08 -1.75 13.73
C SER A 187 7.03 -1.36 14.78
N VAL A 188 5.75 -1.58 14.48
CA VAL A 188 4.61 -1.41 15.42
C VAL A 188 3.79 -2.69 15.49
N SER A 189 3.03 -2.88 16.57
CA SER A 189 2.09 -4.01 16.68
C SER A 189 0.79 -3.59 17.33
N HIS A 190 -0.32 -4.04 16.74
CA HIS A 190 -1.67 -3.82 17.24
C HIS A 190 -2.44 -5.13 17.26
N ALA A 191 -3.47 -5.20 18.10
CA ALA A 191 -4.42 -6.30 18.06
C ALA A 191 -5.18 -6.27 16.71
N ALA A 192 -5.39 -7.43 16.10
CA ALA A 192 -5.99 -7.55 14.77
C ALA A 192 -7.46 -7.10 14.71
N ASN A 193 -8.12 -7.02 15.88
CA ASN A 193 -9.47 -6.49 16.06
C ASN A 193 -9.52 -4.98 16.38
N ASP A 194 -8.38 -4.28 16.50
CA ASP A 194 -8.37 -2.81 16.47
C ASP A 194 -8.39 -2.35 15.00
N GLU A 195 -9.57 -2.43 14.39
CA GLU A 195 -9.83 -2.08 12.98
C GLU A 195 -9.48 -0.62 12.66
N ARG A 196 -9.27 0.22 13.68
CA ARG A 196 -8.84 1.61 13.51
C ARG A 196 -7.34 1.77 13.59
N ALA A 197 -6.62 0.91 14.30
CA ALA A 197 -5.17 0.95 14.35
C ALA A 197 -4.50 0.54 13.04
N ILE A 198 -5.17 -0.23 12.18
CA ILE A 198 -4.63 -0.74 10.92
C ILE A 198 -5.68 -0.55 9.83
N VAL A 199 -5.40 0.36 8.89
CA VAL A 199 -6.25 0.68 7.75
C VAL A 199 -5.59 0.17 6.48
N LEU A 200 -6.33 -0.51 5.60
CA LEU A 200 -5.80 -0.99 4.33
C LEU A 200 -5.44 0.20 3.42
N ASP A 201 -4.27 0.18 2.75
CA ASP A 201 -3.87 1.23 1.82
C ASP A 201 -4.55 1.04 0.44
N VAL A 202 -5.87 1.16 0.43
CA VAL A 202 -6.73 1.08 -0.76
C VAL A 202 -7.52 2.37 -0.89
N ILE A 203 -7.50 2.95 -2.09
CA ILE A 203 -8.29 4.14 -2.41
C ILE A 203 -9.79 3.86 -2.20
N PRO A 204 -10.50 4.67 -1.38
CA PRO A 204 -11.94 4.53 -1.23
C PRO A 204 -12.65 4.96 -2.51
N ARG A 205 -13.68 4.20 -2.91
CA ARG A 205 -14.52 4.62 -4.04
C ARG A 205 -15.23 5.92 -3.69
N TYR A 206 -15.39 6.80 -4.68
CA TYR A 206 -16.05 8.10 -4.52
C TYR A 206 -17.47 7.99 -3.89
N THR A 207 -18.17 6.87 -4.08
CA THR A 207 -19.50 6.58 -3.51
C THR A 207 -19.50 6.08 -2.06
N GLN A 208 -18.35 5.65 -1.52
CA GLN A 208 -18.23 5.15 -0.14
C GLN A 208 -18.00 6.29 0.87
N VAL A 209 -17.40 7.40 0.41
CA VAL A 209 -17.11 8.56 1.26
C VAL A 209 -18.32 9.51 1.30
N HIS A 210 -18.75 9.85 2.50
CA HIS A 210 -19.89 10.73 2.76
C HIS A 210 -19.53 11.78 3.82
N ALA A 211 -20.34 12.85 3.93
CA ALA A 211 -20.17 13.82 5.02
C ALA A 211 -20.32 13.13 6.38
N THR A 212 -19.59 13.58 7.39
CA THR A 212 -19.38 12.93 8.70
C THR A 212 -18.61 11.60 8.67
N GLN A 213 -18.11 11.13 7.53
CA GLN A 213 -17.23 9.97 7.50
C GLN A 213 -15.91 10.28 8.20
N ARG A 214 -15.46 9.36 9.05
CA ARG A 214 -14.13 9.38 9.68
C ARG A 214 -13.08 8.92 8.68
N VAL A 215 -11.98 9.67 8.56
CA VAL A 215 -10.88 9.37 7.63
C VAL A 215 -9.53 9.59 8.30
N ILE A 216 -8.48 9.02 7.70
CA ILE A 216 -7.12 9.56 7.78
C ILE A 216 -6.80 10.31 6.48
N GLY A 217 -6.06 11.41 6.57
CA GLY A 217 -5.60 12.21 5.42
C GLY A 217 -4.26 12.88 5.70
N HIS A 218 -3.62 13.46 4.70
CA HIS A 218 -2.30 14.08 4.84
C HIS A 218 -2.40 15.58 5.09
N LEU A 219 -2.12 16.04 6.31
CA LEU A 219 -2.07 17.47 6.60
C LEU A 219 -0.65 18.04 6.35
N PRO A 220 -0.49 19.05 5.48
CA PRO A 220 0.80 19.72 5.27
C PRO A 220 1.46 20.19 6.57
N GLY A 221 2.77 19.99 6.68
CA GLY A 221 3.53 20.27 7.90
C GLY A 221 3.48 19.17 8.98
N THR A 222 2.77 18.06 8.74
CA THR A 222 2.82 16.86 9.58
C THR A 222 3.67 15.76 8.95
N SER A 223 4.22 14.85 9.76
CA SER A 223 5.13 13.79 9.33
C SER A 223 4.45 12.48 8.92
N GLY A 224 3.12 12.50 8.72
CA GLY A 224 2.31 11.30 8.53
C GLY A 224 0.84 11.66 8.36
N TYR A 225 -0.01 10.64 8.25
CA TYR A 225 -1.44 10.84 8.05
C TYR A 225 -2.12 11.06 9.39
N VAL A 226 -3.06 11.99 9.45
CA VAL A 226 -3.79 12.39 10.67
C VAL A 226 -5.28 12.15 10.52
N THR A 227 -5.94 11.88 11.65
CA THR A 227 -7.39 11.64 11.70
C THR A 227 -8.19 12.92 11.47
N GLY A 228 -9.25 12.82 10.67
CA GLY A 228 -10.14 13.94 10.36
C GLY A 228 -11.58 13.49 10.07
N TRP A 229 -12.44 14.46 9.81
CA TRP A 229 -13.84 14.28 9.44
C TRP A 229 -14.10 14.92 8.09
N VAL A 230 -14.77 14.19 7.20
CA VAL A 230 -15.26 14.75 5.93
C VAL A 230 -16.43 15.68 6.24
N MET A 231 -16.23 16.99 6.16
CA MET A 231 -17.27 17.98 6.43
C MET A 231 -18.21 18.19 5.24
N LYS A 232 -17.66 18.17 4.02
CA LYS A 232 -18.40 18.41 2.79
C LYS A 232 -17.84 17.55 1.66
N ARG A 233 -18.73 17.12 0.77
CA ARG A 233 -18.39 16.47 -0.50
C ARG A 233 -18.66 17.44 -1.63
N ASN A 234 -17.72 17.59 -2.56
CA ASN A 234 -17.92 18.31 -3.80
C ASN A 234 -18.47 17.33 -4.86
N PRO A 235 -19.74 17.44 -5.30
CA PRO A 235 -20.30 16.56 -6.33
C PRO A 235 -19.68 16.78 -7.71
N ASN A 236 -19.12 17.98 -7.95
CA ASN A 236 -18.77 18.47 -9.29
C ASN A 236 -17.27 18.43 -9.58
N CYS A 237 -16.42 18.16 -8.57
CA CYS A 237 -14.99 17.97 -8.76
C CYS A 237 -14.54 16.72 -7.99
N TRP A 238 -13.97 15.74 -8.69
CA TRP A 238 -13.37 14.56 -8.04
C TRP A 238 -11.94 14.82 -7.58
N ARG A 239 -11.26 15.86 -8.07
CA ARG A 239 -9.90 16.25 -7.62
C ARG A 239 -9.90 17.00 -6.29
N ASP A 240 -10.99 17.70 -5.96
CA ASP A 240 -11.17 18.43 -4.69
C ASP A 240 -12.47 17.94 -4.04
N ALA A 241 -12.53 16.62 -3.88
CA ALA A 241 -13.75 15.88 -3.61
C ALA A 241 -14.27 16.08 -2.18
N TYR A 242 -13.39 16.34 -1.22
CA TYR A 242 -13.72 16.35 0.20
C TYR A 242 -13.06 17.50 0.94
N LEU A 243 -13.85 18.31 1.66
CA LEU A 243 -13.31 19.16 2.71
C LEU A 243 -13.14 18.30 3.96
N VAL A 244 -11.90 18.09 4.40
CA VAL A 244 -11.56 17.35 5.62
C VAL A 244 -11.11 18.33 6.70
N VAL A 245 -11.73 18.26 7.88
CA VAL A 245 -11.28 18.96 9.09
C VAL A 245 -10.53 17.96 9.97
N PHE A 246 -9.30 18.27 10.34
CA PHE A 246 -8.42 17.37 11.08
C PHE A 246 -8.49 17.58 12.60
N ASP A 247 -8.32 16.51 13.37
CA ASP A 247 -8.44 16.53 14.84
C ASP A 247 -7.38 17.40 15.52
N ASN A 248 -6.20 17.52 14.90
CA ASN A 248 -5.11 18.36 15.36
C ASN A 248 -5.23 19.82 14.89
N GLY A 249 -6.39 20.19 14.34
CA GLY A 249 -6.65 21.50 13.77
C GLY A 249 -6.27 21.60 12.29
N GLY A 250 -6.85 22.59 11.62
CA GLY A 250 -6.70 22.79 10.18
C GLY A 250 -7.77 22.06 9.37
N GLU A 251 -7.97 22.54 8.15
CA GLU A 251 -8.83 21.95 7.14
C GLU A 251 -8.10 21.90 5.81
N ARG A 252 -8.45 20.93 4.96
CA ARG A 252 -7.89 20.80 3.61
C ARG A 252 -8.95 20.25 2.66
N GLU A 253 -8.95 20.78 1.44
CA GLU A 253 -9.59 20.10 0.32
C GLU A 253 -8.67 18.95 -0.10
N GLU A 254 -9.13 17.72 0.14
CA GLU A 254 -8.43 16.47 -0.16
C GLU A 254 -9.06 15.80 -1.36
N ASP A 255 -8.23 15.17 -2.19
CA ASP A 255 -8.69 14.27 -3.24
C ASP A 255 -9.05 12.88 -2.66
N PHE A 256 -9.56 11.96 -3.49
CA PHE A 256 -9.87 10.60 -3.05
C PHE A 256 -8.63 9.70 -2.86
N ASN A 257 -7.47 10.12 -3.36
CA ASN A 257 -6.19 9.41 -3.28
C ASN A 257 -5.49 9.68 -1.93
N GLU A 258 -5.69 10.87 -1.38
CA GLU A 258 -5.06 11.34 -0.15
C GLU A 258 -5.81 10.94 1.13
N ILE A 259 -7.02 10.38 1.05
CA ILE A 259 -7.77 9.87 2.21
C ILE A 259 -7.90 8.35 2.25
N ARG A 260 -7.99 7.79 3.46
CA ARG A 260 -8.49 6.41 3.70
C ARG A 260 -9.60 6.44 4.73
N ILE A 261 -10.64 5.63 4.51
CA ILE A 261 -11.79 5.52 5.42
C ILE A 261 -11.35 4.82 6.71
N LEU A 262 -11.67 5.42 7.85
CA LEU A 262 -11.62 4.74 9.14
C LEU A 262 -12.97 4.07 9.41
N PRO A 263 -12.99 2.81 9.89
CA PRO A 263 -14.21 2.15 10.34
C PRO A 263 -14.98 2.99 11.37
N PRO A 264 -16.31 2.87 11.47
CA PRO A 264 -17.08 3.57 12.50
C PRO A 264 -16.60 3.20 13.90
N PHE A 265 -16.94 4.02 14.90
CA PHE A 265 -16.78 3.57 16.28
C PHE A 265 -17.81 2.46 16.51
N VAL A 266 -17.37 1.25 16.86
CA VAL A 266 -18.29 0.23 17.37
C VAL A 266 -18.76 0.69 18.74
N GLN A 267 -19.90 1.40 18.77
CA GLN A 267 -20.64 1.62 20.00
C GLN A 267 -21.22 0.28 20.42
N LEU A 268 -20.57 -0.35 21.39
CA LEU A 268 -21.16 -1.43 22.17
C LEU A 268 -22.26 -0.80 23.02
N PHE A 269 -23.51 -0.98 22.59
CA PHE A 269 -24.72 -0.68 23.35
C PHE A 269 -25.07 -1.85 24.27
#